data_AF-A0A1I7B4F8-F1
#
_entry.id   AF-A0A1I7B4F8-F1
#
_cell.length_a   1.000
_cell.length_b   1.000
_cell.length_c   1.000
_cell.angle_alpha   90.00
_cell.angle_beta   90.00
_cell.angle_gamma   90.00
#
_symmetry.space_group_name_H-M   'P 1'
#
loop_
_entity.id
_entity.type
_entity.pdbx_description
1 polymer ?
#
loop_
_entity_poly.entity_id
_entity_poly.type
_entity_poly.pdbx_seq_one_letter_code
_entity_poly.pdbx_strand_id
1 'polypeptide(L)'
;MSSFSERLRAVEDRYQQGAAEFERMRQEHESSLREARENYPPLTERQNEEITEYYRSGQAGAELRRLQLMVDRGEVTWGEIKRGECDPEWTEAYYASFEEGGRLLRAAVEGEPVERYLPQETPAEKSPVEEPISDDEYFENQSFLRDDRW
;
A
#
# COMPACT_ATOMS: atom_id res chain seq x y z
N MET A 1 -51.95 4.14 -25.39
CA MET A 1 -50.64 3.60 -25.80
C MET A 1 -49.48 4.55 -25.43
N SER A 2 -49.51 5.25 -24.28
CA SER A 2 -48.49 6.27 -23.91
C SER A 2 -47.34 5.78 -23.03
N SER A 3 -47.43 4.58 -22.45
CA SER A 3 -46.50 4.19 -21.36
C SER A 3 -45.07 3.82 -21.79
N PHE A 4 -44.80 3.54 -23.07
CA PHE A 4 -43.46 3.19 -23.52
C PHE A 4 -42.61 4.44 -23.77
N SER A 5 -43.14 5.43 -24.49
CA SER A 5 -42.47 6.69 -24.75
C SER A 5 -42.24 7.52 -23.48
N GLU A 6 -43.16 7.48 -22.51
CA GLU A 6 -42.97 8.10 -21.19
C GLU A 6 -41.86 7.42 -20.40
N ARG A 7 -41.79 6.07 -20.43
CA ARG A 7 -40.71 5.31 -19.79
C ARG A 7 -39.35 5.58 -20.45
N LEU A 8 -39.31 5.72 -21.78
CA LEU A 8 -38.07 6.02 -22.51
C LEU A 8 -37.52 7.40 -22.12
N ARG A 9 -38.40 8.42 -22.07
CA ARG A 9 -38.02 9.77 -21.62
C ARG A 9 -37.52 9.78 -20.18
N ALA A 10 -38.19 9.07 -19.28
CA ALA A 10 -37.75 8.99 -17.88
C ALA A 10 -36.37 8.31 -17.72
N VAL A 11 -36.02 7.36 -18.58
CA VAL A 11 -34.68 6.74 -18.61
C VAL A 11 -33.64 7.71 -19.19
N GLU A 12 -33.99 8.42 -20.25
CA GLU A 12 -33.14 9.45 -20.86
C GLU A 12 -32.82 10.58 -19.87
N ASP A 13 -33.84 11.10 -19.17
CA ASP A 13 -33.67 12.12 -18.14
C ASP A 13 -32.76 11.65 -17.01
N ARG A 14 -32.91 10.40 -16.54
CA ARG A 14 -32.01 9.83 -15.52
C ARG A 14 -30.58 9.68 -16.00
N TYR A 15 -30.39 9.30 -17.26
CA TYR A 15 -29.05 9.19 -17.84
C TYR A 15 -28.39 10.56 -17.96
N GLN A 16 -29.13 11.57 -18.43
CA GLN A 16 -28.62 12.95 -18.51
C GLN A 16 -28.30 13.53 -17.14
N GLN A 17 -29.14 13.27 -16.13
CA GLN A 17 -28.87 13.68 -14.75
C GLN A 17 -27.61 12.99 -14.21
N GLY A 18 -27.48 11.67 -14.37
CA GLY A 18 -26.30 10.93 -13.94
C GLY A 18 -25.01 11.39 -14.63
N ALA A 19 -25.08 11.69 -15.93
CA ALA A 19 -23.94 12.22 -16.67
C ALA A 19 -23.54 13.62 -16.17
N ALA A 20 -24.51 14.49 -15.88
CA ALA A 20 -24.25 15.82 -15.34
C ALA A 20 -23.67 15.77 -13.91
N GLU A 21 -24.14 14.85 -13.06
CA GLU A 21 -23.58 14.61 -11.74
C GLU A 21 -22.16 14.06 -11.81
N PHE A 22 -21.90 13.09 -12.68
CA PHE A 22 -20.56 12.56 -12.90
C PHE A 22 -19.57 13.64 -13.35
N GLU A 23 -19.97 14.46 -14.32
CA GLU A 23 -19.11 15.54 -14.82
C GLU A 23 -18.85 16.59 -13.73
N ARG A 24 -19.83 16.89 -12.88
CA ARG A 24 -19.64 17.78 -11.72
C ARG A 24 -18.64 17.18 -10.73
N MET A 25 -18.79 15.91 -10.35
CA MET A 25 -17.85 15.23 -9.45
C MET A 25 -16.44 15.20 -10.04
N ARG A 26 -16.31 14.96 -11.35
CA ARG A 26 -15.03 14.98 -12.06
C ARG A 26 -14.36 16.36 -11.96
N GLN A 27 -15.11 17.43 -12.20
CA GLN A 27 -14.61 18.81 -12.12
C GLN A 27 -14.21 19.20 -10.69
N GLU A 28 -15.02 18.82 -9.70
CA GLU A 28 -14.71 19.03 -8.28
C GLU A 28 -13.40 18.32 -7.90
N HIS A 29 -13.25 17.05 -8.28
CA HIS A 29 -12.01 16.30 -8.04
C HIS A 29 -10.80 16.89 -8.76
N GLU A 30 -10.93 17.31 -10.03
CA GLU A 30 -9.84 17.98 -10.75
C GLU A 30 -9.42 19.29 -10.08
N SER A 31 -10.37 20.07 -9.56
CA SER A 31 -10.09 21.27 -8.79
C SER A 31 -9.35 20.94 -7.49
N SER A 32 -9.82 19.95 -6.73
CA SER A 32 -9.15 19.52 -5.50
C SER A 32 -7.74 18.97 -5.75
N LEU A 33 -7.53 18.22 -6.84
CA LEU A 33 -6.21 17.73 -7.22
C LEU A 33 -5.28 18.88 -7.65
N ARG A 34 -5.80 19.90 -8.33
CA ARG A 34 -5.03 21.09 -8.69
C ARG A 34 -4.62 21.87 -7.46
N GLU A 35 -5.56 22.16 -6.56
CA GLU A 35 -5.31 22.83 -5.29
C GLU A 35 -4.30 22.05 -4.43
N ALA A 36 -4.42 20.72 -4.37
CA ALA A 36 -3.43 19.88 -3.71
C ALA A 36 -2.04 20.05 -4.34
N ARG A 37 -1.91 20.00 -5.68
CA ARG A 37 -0.61 20.18 -6.35
C ARG A 37 0.00 21.57 -6.15
N GLU A 38 -0.83 22.59 -6.00
CA GLU A 38 -0.38 23.96 -5.74
C GLU A 38 0.09 24.14 -4.29
N ASN A 39 -0.62 23.54 -3.33
CA ASN A 39 -0.32 23.64 -1.91
C ASN A 39 0.76 22.66 -1.44
N TYR A 40 0.94 21.56 -2.16
CA TYR A 40 1.86 20.49 -1.83
C TYR A 40 2.94 20.36 -2.89
N PRO A 41 4.15 20.90 -2.64
CA PRO A 41 5.24 20.79 -3.58
C PRO A 41 5.61 19.33 -3.82
N PRO A 42 6.16 18.99 -4.99
CA PRO A 42 6.69 17.65 -5.23
C PRO A 42 7.75 17.31 -4.17
N LEU A 43 7.78 16.04 -3.78
CA LEU A 43 8.75 15.54 -2.81
C LEU A 43 10.18 15.83 -3.27
N THR A 44 11.01 16.28 -2.34
CA THR A 44 12.45 16.46 -2.58
C THR A 44 13.14 15.13 -2.85
N GLU A 45 14.30 15.15 -3.49
CA GLU A 45 15.09 13.95 -3.76
C GLU A 45 15.41 13.18 -2.47
N ARG A 46 15.83 13.89 -1.41
CA ARG A 46 16.06 13.31 -0.09
C ARG A 46 14.82 12.62 0.50
N GLN A 47 13.65 13.25 0.39
CA GLN A 47 12.41 12.64 0.89
C GLN A 47 12.03 11.38 0.09
N ASN A 48 12.28 11.38 -1.22
CA ASN A 48 12.07 10.18 -2.04
C ASN A 48 13.05 9.06 -1.65
N GLU A 49 14.30 9.38 -1.34
CA GLU A 49 15.29 8.41 -0.84
C GLU A 49 14.85 7.82 0.52
N GLU A 50 14.39 8.65 1.44
CA GLU A 50 13.89 8.22 2.76
C GLU A 50 12.70 7.27 2.64
N ILE A 51 11.73 7.59 1.78
CA ILE A 51 10.58 6.72 1.51
C ILE A 51 11.04 5.40 0.86
N THR A 52 11.99 5.47 -0.07
CA THR A 52 12.53 4.28 -0.73
C THR A 52 13.21 3.36 0.28
N GLU A 53 14.04 3.91 1.17
CA GLU A 53 14.72 3.14 2.20
C GLU A 53 13.74 2.55 3.22
N TYR A 54 12.71 3.31 3.59
CA TYR A 54 11.61 2.82 4.43
C TYR A 54 10.88 1.62 3.81
N TYR A 55 10.68 1.62 2.49
CA TYR A 55 10.12 0.47 1.78
C TYR A 55 11.10 -0.72 1.75
N ARG A 56 12.39 -0.47 1.49
CA ARG A 56 13.42 -1.53 1.46
C ARG A 56 13.64 -2.19 2.81
N SER A 57 13.61 -1.42 3.89
CA SER A 57 13.79 -1.90 5.26
C SER A 57 12.66 -2.85 5.70
N GLY A 58 11.51 -2.81 5.02
CA GLY A 58 10.32 -3.59 5.38
C GLY A 58 9.53 -3.02 6.55
N GLN A 59 9.94 -1.87 7.08
CA GLN A 59 9.17 -1.15 8.10
C GLN A 59 7.80 -0.70 7.56
N ALA A 60 7.69 -0.52 6.24
CA ALA A 60 6.44 -0.28 5.52
C ALA A 60 5.53 -1.51 5.37
N GLY A 61 5.96 -2.68 5.85
CA GLY A 61 5.33 -3.96 5.64
C GLY A 61 5.96 -4.79 4.52
N ALA A 62 5.74 -6.10 4.59
CA ALA A 62 6.34 -7.06 3.67
C ALA A 62 5.90 -6.85 2.20
N GLU A 63 4.66 -6.43 1.99
CA GLU A 63 4.12 -6.18 0.65
C GLU A 63 4.79 -4.97 -0.02
N LEU A 64 4.93 -3.84 0.67
CA LEU A 64 5.62 -2.68 0.11
C LEU A 64 7.10 -2.95 -0.13
N ARG A 65 7.76 -3.73 0.73
CA ARG A 65 9.13 -4.20 0.48
C ARG A 65 9.23 -5.03 -0.78
N ARG A 66 8.30 -5.97 -0.97
CA ARG A 66 8.25 -6.81 -2.17
C ARG A 66 8.05 -5.96 -3.43
N LEU A 67 7.12 -5.01 -3.39
CA LEU A 67 6.88 -4.07 -4.49
C LEU A 67 8.12 -3.21 -4.78
N GLN A 68 8.79 -2.68 -3.76
CA GLN A 68 10.02 -1.90 -3.94
C GLN A 68 11.14 -2.75 -4.57
N LEU A 69 11.30 -4.02 -4.18
CA LEU A 69 12.28 -4.92 -4.79
C LEU A 69 11.98 -5.20 -6.28
N MET A 70 10.71 -5.23 -6.68
CA MET A 70 10.34 -5.36 -8.10
C MET A 70 10.65 -4.08 -8.87
N VAL A 71 10.40 -2.92 -8.25
CA VAL A 71 10.78 -1.62 -8.81
C VAL A 71 12.28 -1.49 -8.98
N ASP A 72 13.06 -1.88 -7.97
CA ASP A 72 14.53 -1.87 -8.01
C ASP A 72 15.08 -2.80 -9.12
N ARG A 73 14.37 -3.89 -9.41
CA ARG A 73 14.70 -4.83 -10.51
C ARG A 73 14.25 -4.34 -11.89
N GLY A 74 13.50 -3.24 -11.96
CA GLY A 74 12.94 -2.73 -13.22
C GLY A 74 11.82 -3.59 -13.80
N GLU A 75 11.21 -4.47 -12.99
CA GLU A 75 10.09 -5.32 -13.41
C GLU A 75 8.79 -4.51 -13.54
N VAL A 76 8.66 -3.44 -12.77
CA VAL A 76 7.54 -2.50 -12.77
C VAL A 76 8.01 -1.13 -12.27
N THR A 77 7.28 -0.07 -12.58
CA THR A 77 7.50 1.25 -12.01
C THR A 77 6.41 1.61 -11.01
N TRP A 78 6.75 2.46 -10.03
CA TRP A 78 5.75 3.04 -9.14
C TRP A 78 4.61 3.76 -9.89
N GLY A 79 4.90 4.31 -11.07
CA GLY A 79 3.90 4.97 -11.93
C GLY A 79 2.90 4.00 -12.58
N GLU A 80 3.33 2.78 -12.93
CA GLU A 80 2.44 1.74 -13.45
C GLU A 80 1.56 1.16 -12.35
N ILE A 81 2.14 0.90 -11.16
CA ILE A 81 1.39 0.41 -9.98
C ILE A 81 0.28 1.39 -9.61
N LYS A 82 0.61 2.69 -9.48
CA LYS A 82 -0.34 3.76 -9.12
C LYS A 82 -1.45 4.00 -10.13
N ARG A 83 -1.22 3.67 -11.41
CA ARG A 83 -2.21 3.81 -12.49
C ARG A 83 -3.01 2.54 -12.74
N GLY A 84 -2.66 1.42 -12.07
CA GLY A 84 -3.30 0.13 -12.32
C GLY A 84 -2.93 -0.46 -13.69
N GLU A 85 -1.75 -0.12 -14.22
CA GLU A 85 -1.26 -0.59 -15.53
C GLU A 85 -0.39 -1.86 -15.42
N CYS A 86 -0.23 -2.40 -14.22
CA CYS A 86 0.51 -3.64 -13.95
C CYS A 86 -0.45 -4.77 -13.52
N ASP A 87 0.12 -5.88 -13.02
CA ASP A 87 -0.66 -6.97 -12.45
C ASP A 87 -1.63 -6.43 -11.37
N PRO A 88 -2.95 -6.76 -11.44
CA PRO A 88 -3.93 -6.33 -10.46
C PRO A 88 -3.54 -6.67 -9.02
N GLU A 89 -2.88 -7.80 -8.78
CA GLU A 89 -2.44 -8.20 -7.43
C GLU A 89 -1.46 -7.17 -6.84
N TRP A 90 -0.61 -6.55 -7.68
CA TRP A 90 0.38 -5.57 -7.22
C TRP A 90 -0.26 -4.22 -6.93
N THR A 91 -1.23 -3.83 -7.75
CA THR A 91 -2.02 -2.62 -7.53
C THR A 91 -2.88 -2.76 -6.26
N GLU A 92 -3.49 -3.92 -6.04
CA GLU A 92 -4.23 -4.21 -4.80
C GLU A 92 -3.32 -4.21 -3.57
N ALA A 93 -2.17 -4.89 -3.63
CA ALA A 93 -1.19 -4.89 -2.54
C ALA A 93 -0.69 -3.47 -2.22
N TYR A 94 -0.47 -2.65 -3.25
CA TYR A 94 -0.12 -1.24 -3.09
C TYR A 94 -1.23 -0.50 -2.35
N TYR A 95 -2.48 -0.53 -2.81
CA TYR A 95 -3.57 0.19 -2.16
C TYR A 95 -3.88 -0.31 -0.75
N ALA A 96 -3.77 -1.61 -0.51
CA ALA A 96 -3.95 -2.22 0.81
C ALA A 96 -2.93 -1.70 1.84
N SER A 97 -1.73 -1.32 1.40
CA SER A 97 -0.68 -0.77 2.27
C SER A 97 -0.89 0.69 2.71
N PHE A 98 -1.89 1.40 2.16
CA PHE A 98 -2.08 2.84 2.41
C PHE A 98 -2.66 3.22 3.77
N GLU A 99 -3.16 2.29 4.59
CA GLU A 99 -3.50 2.63 5.98
C GLU A 99 -2.27 3.12 6.76
N GLU A 100 -1.08 2.60 6.45
CA GLU A 100 0.21 3.06 7.00
C GLU A 100 0.99 3.94 6.01
N GLY A 101 1.09 3.54 4.75
CA GLY A 101 1.81 4.29 3.72
C GLY A 101 1.20 5.66 3.39
N GLY A 102 -0.12 5.81 3.51
CA GLY A 102 -0.81 7.08 3.29
C GLY A 102 -0.52 8.15 4.35
N ARG A 103 -0.21 7.72 5.60
CA ARG A 103 0.16 8.64 6.68
C ARG A 103 1.53 9.26 6.45
N LEU A 104 2.50 8.47 5.99
CA LEU A 104 3.86 8.95 5.68
C LEU A 104 3.87 9.83 4.42
N LEU A 105 3.08 9.47 3.40
CA LEU A 105 2.94 10.30 2.21
C LEU A 105 2.37 11.68 2.58
N ARG A 106 1.38 11.73 3.47
CA ARG A 106 0.83 12.98 4.01
C ARG A 106 1.89 13.77 4.80
N ALA A 107 2.64 13.11 5.68
CA ALA A 107 3.70 13.74 6.46
C ALA A 107 4.79 14.36 5.58
N ALA A 108 5.28 13.61 4.58
CA ALA A 108 6.30 14.08 3.65
C ALA A 108 5.82 15.27 2.81
N VAL A 109 4.54 15.25 2.44
CA VAL A 109 3.85 16.32 1.71
C VAL A 109 3.62 17.57 2.57
N GLU A 110 3.33 17.42 3.86
CA GLU A 110 3.14 18.50 4.83
C GLU A 110 4.47 19.05 5.39
N GLY A 111 5.61 18.51 4.95
CA GLY A 111 6.94 18.90 5.44
C GLY A 111 7.19 18.46 6.88
N GLU A 112 6.41 17.51 7.40
CA GLU A 112 6.61 16.92 8.70
C GLU A 112 7.71 15.85 8.68
N PRO A 113 8.44 15.68 9.80
CA PRO A 113 9.39 14.58 9.94
C PRO A 113 8.67 13.24 9.83
N VAL A 114 9.07 12.43 8.85
CA VAL A 114 8.52 11.10 8.54
C VAL A 114 8.62 10.18 9.77
N GLU A 115 9.65 10.36 10.59
CA GLU A 115 9.95 9.62 11.81
C GLU A 115 8.82 9.69 12.86
N ARG A 116 7.99 10.73 12.81
CA ARG A 116 6.85 10.90 13.71
C ARG A 116 5.72 9.91 13.42
N TYR A 117 5.65 9.41 12.20
CA TYR A 117 4.58 8.55 11.70
C TYR A 117 5.03 7.11 11.49
N LEU A 118 6.33 6.84 11.65
CA LEU A 118 6.84 5.48 11.79
C LEU A 118 6.22 4.86 13.04
N PRO A 119 5.83 3.57 13.02
CA PRO A 119 5.47 2.88 14.24
C PRO A 119 6.66 3.00 15.20
N GLN A 120 6.43 3.69 16.32
CA GLN A 120 7.38 3.72 17.42
C GLN A 120 7.64 2.26 17.78
N GLU A 121 8.90 1.83 17.82
CA GLU A 121 9.24 0.52 18.38
C GLU A 121 8.61 0.48 19.78
N THR A 122 7.48 -0.21 19.91
CA THR A 122 7.03 -0.64 21.22
C THR A 122 8.21 -1.43 21.76
N PRO A 123 8.76 -1.06 22.94
CA PRO A 123 9.89 -1.78 23.50
C PRO A 123 9.49 -3.23 23.48
N ALA A 124 10.21 -4.04 22.68
CA ALA A 124 9.84 -5.42 22.41
C ALA A 124 9.39 -6.02 23.72
N GLU A 125 8.09 -6.34 23.82
CA GLU A 125 7.57 -7.08 24.95
C GLU A 125 8.43 -8.33 24.96
N LYS A 126 9.36 -8.40 25.92
CA LYS A 126 10.44 -9.37 25.92
C LYS A 126 9.79 -10.71 25.65
N SER A 127 9.99 -11.25 24.45
CA SER A 127 9.66 -12.65 24.20
C SER A 127 10.27 -13.40 25.37
N PRO A 128 9.49 -14.26 26.06
CA PRO A 128 10.03 -15.01 27.18
C PRO A 128 11.33 -15.62 26.69
N VAL A 129 12.41 -15.34 27.42
CA VAL A 129 13.72 -15.91 27.16
C VAL A 129 13.47 -17.40 26.99
N GLU A 130 13.56 -17.91 25.77
CA GLU A 130 13.59 -19.35 25.55
C GLU A 130 14.78 -19.81 26.36
N GLU A 131 14.50 -20.53 27.45
CA GLU A 131 15.56 -21.13 28.25
C GLU A 131 16.44 -21.91 27.29
N PRO A 132 17.77 -21.77 27.37
CA PRO A 132 18.66 -22.56 26.54
C PRO A 132 18.28 -24.02 26.75
N ILE A 133 17.81 -24.68 25.70
CA ILE A 133 17.54 -26.11 25.69
C ILE A 133 18.82 -26.75 26.23
N SER A 134 18.69 -27.43 27.38
CA SER A 134 19.79 -28.16 27.99
C SER A 134 20.38 -29.10 26.93
N ASP A 135 21.70 -29.22 26.86
CA ASP A 135 22.38 -30.12 25.91
C ASP A 135 21.83 -31.56 26.00
N ASP A 136 21.27 -31.95 27.14
CA ASP A 136 20.63 -33.25 27.35
C ASP A 136 19.30 -33.43 26.59
N GLU A 137 18.50 -32.38 26.38
CA GLU A 137 17.23 -32.45 25.62
C GLU A 137 17.45 -32.43 24.09
N TYR A 138 18.60 -31.94 23.61
CA TYR A 138 18.92 -31.93 22.19
C TYR A 138 19.22 -33.34 21.64
N PHE A 139 19.76 -34.23 22.48
CA PHE A 139 20.11 -35.60 22.07
C PHE A 139 18.95 -36.59 22.11
N GLU A 140 17.94 -36.40 22.95
CA GLU A 140 16.76 -37.29 22.98
C GLU A 140 15.88 -37.14 21.73
N ASN A 141 15.83 -35.94 21.14
CA ASN A 141 15.02 -35.66 19.96
C ASN A 141 15.65 -36.06 18.64
N GLN A 142 16.86 -36.66 18.60
CA GLN A 142 17.46 -37.19 17.36
C GLN A 142 17.36 -38.71 17.21
N SER A 143 16.63 -39.42 18.09
CA SER A 143 16.54 -40.89 18.03
C SER A 143 15.74 -41.45 16.84
N PHE A 144 15.09 -40.60 16.02
CA PHE A 144 14.32 -41.04 14.85
C PHE A 144 15.13 -41.22 13.55
N LEU A 145 16.44 -40.90 13.55
CA LEU A 145 17.29 -40.97 12.34
C LEU A 145 18.22 -42.19 12.27
N ARG A 146 18.10 -43.16 13.18
CA ARG A 146 18.80 -44.45 13.07
C ARG A 146 17.81 -45.56 12.70
N ASP A 147 17.42 -45.59 11.43
CA ASP A 147 16.79 -46.76 10.83
C ASP A 147 17.91 -47.66 10.29
N ASP A 148 18.13 -48.77 10.97
CA ASP A 148 19.01 -49.87 10.58
C ASP A 148 18.50 -50.48 9.26
N ARG A 149 19.18 -50.20 8.15
CA ARG A 149 19.12 -51.06 6.95
C ARG A 149 20.51 -51.39 6.46
N TRP A 150 20.83 -52.67 6.67
CA TRP A 150 21.83 -53.54 6.05
C TRP A 150 22.51 -53.02 4.79
#